data_AF-A0A7C4RAP8-F1
#
_entry.id   AF-A0A7C4RAP8-F1
#
_cell.length_a   1.000
_cell.length_b   1.000
_cell.length_c   1.000
_cell.angle_alpha   90.00
_cell.angle_beta   90.00
_cell.angle_gamma   90.00
#
_symmetry.space_group_name_H-M   'P 1'
#
loop_
_entity.id
_entity.type
_entity.pdbx_description
1 polymer ?
#
loop_
_entity_poly.entity_id
_entity_poly.type
_entity_poly.pdbx_seq_one_letter_code
_entity_poly.pdbx_strand_id
1 'polypeptide(L)' 'KTVDANQFKESLTEYYKLRGWDEETGVPKKETLKKIGVEFTFP' A
#
# COMPACT_ATOMS: atom_id res chain seq x y z
N LYS A 1 -2.63 24.59 6.01
CA LYS A 1 -3.68 23.61 5.65
C LYS A 1 -3.35 22.31 6.37
N THR A 2 -4.13 21.95 7.38
CA THR A 2 -4.07 20.65 8.03
C THR A 2 -4.89 19.68 7.20
N VAL A 3 -4.31 18.53 6.83
CA VAL A 3 -5.05 17.46 6.17
C VAL A 3 -5.88 16.76 7.26
N ASP A 4 -7.17 16.56 6.98
CA ASP A 4 -8.04 15.83 7.89
C ASP A 4 -7.58 14.36 7.95
N ALA A 5 -7.45 13.83 9.17
CA ALA A 5 -6.93 12.48 9.36
C ALA A 5 -7.79 11.42 8.66
N ASN A 6 -9.10 11.66 8.52
CA ASN A 6 -9.99 10.74 7.82
C ASN A 6 -9.77 10.77 6.30
N GLN A 7 -9.69 11.97 5.71
CA GLN A 7 -9.37 12.12 4.28
C GLN A 7 -8.02 11.49 3.92
N PHE A 8 -7.04 11.61 4.80
CA PHE A 8 -5.73 10.98 4.60
C PHE A 8 -5.84 9.46 4.62
N LYS A 9 -6.65 8.90 5.53
CA LYS A 9 -6.87 7.46 5.65
C LYS A 9 -7.57 6.89 4.42
N GLU A 10 -8.62 7.56 3.94
CA GLU A 10 -9.34 7.17 2.71
C GLU A 10 -8.41 7.20 1.49
N SER A 11 -7.61 8.26 1.34
CA SER A 11 -6.64 8.38 0.24
C SER A 11 -5.57 7.28 0.29
N LEU A 12 -5.14 6.89 1.49
CA LEU A 12 -4.20 5.79 1.71
C LEU A 12 -4.79 4.44 1.33
N THR A 13 -6.04 4.17 1.74
CA THR A 13 -6.75 2.94 1.36
C THR A 13 -6.89 2.83 -0.15
N GLU A 14 -7.29 3.90 -0.84
CA GLU A 14 -7.32 3.91 -2.31
C GLU A 14 -5.95 3.69 -2.93
N TYR A 15 -4.91 4.32 -2.38
CA TYR A 15 -3.54 4.14 -2.85
C TYR A 15 -3.08 2.68 -2.72
N TYR A 16 -3.33 2.03 -1.58
CA TYR A 16 -2.99 0.62 -1.39
C TYR A 16 -3.75 -0.28 -2.36
N LYS A 17 -5.04 -0.02 -2.57
CA LYS A 17 -5.86 -0.76 -3.53
C LYS A 17 -5.34 -0.66 -4.96
N LEU A 18 -5.00 0.55 -5.42
CA LEU A 18 -4.46 0.79 -6.77
C LEU A 18 -3.08 0.12 -6.97
N ARG A 19 -2.27 0.07 -5.92
CA ARG A 19 -0.94 -0.54 -5.97
C ARG A 19 -0.96 -2.06 -5.77
N GLY A 20 -2.13 -2.65 -5.51
CA GLY A 20 -2.23 -4.06 -5.17
C GLY A 20 -1.52 -4.38 -3.86
N TRP A 21 -1.55 -3.45 -2.91
CA TRP A 21 -1.07 -3.61 -1.55
C TRP A 21 -2.25 -3.98 -0.66
N ASP A 22 -1.95 -4.59 0.47
CA ASP A 22 -2.93 -4.93 1.48
C ASP A 22 -3.42 -3.66 2.17
N GLU A 23 -4.74 -3.48 2.23
CA GLU A 23 -5.37 -2.24 2.70
C GLU A 23 -5.27 -2.05 4.21
N GLU A 24 -5.16 -3.14 4.98
CA GLU A 24 -5.08 -3.11 6.44
C GLU A 24 -3.62 -2.98 6.92
N THR A 25 -2.71 -3.70 6.28
CA THR A 25 -1.29 -3.72 6.69
C THR A 25 -0.41 -2.76 5.91
N GLY A 26 -0.88 -2.24 4.77
CA GLY A 26 -0.08 -1.44 3.83
C GLY A 26 1.02 -2.23 3.13
N VAL A 27 1.01 -3.55 3.25
CA VAL A 27 2.07 -4.42 2.75
C VAL A 27 1.82 -4.75 1.28
N PRO A 28 2.83 -4.60 0.40
CA PRO A 28 2.72 -5.05 -0.98
C PRO A 28 2.44 -6.55 -1.06
N LYS A 29 1.44 -6.96 -1.85
CA LYS A 29 1.18 -8.38 -2.09
C LYS A 29 2.38 -9.05 -2.76
N LYS A 30 2.58 -10.35 -2.52
CA LYS A 30 3.67 -11.13 -3.14
C LYS A 30 3.68 -11.02 -4.66
N GLU A 31 2.51 -10.96 -5.29
CA GLU A 31 2.39 -10.75 -6.75
C GLU A 31 2.98 -9.40 -7.18
N THR A 32 2.69 -8.34 -6.42
CA THR A 32 3.27 -7.01 -6.64
C THR A 32 4.78 -7.05 -6.44
N LEU A 33 5.28 -7.62 -5.33
CA LEU A 33 6.72 -7.75 -5.06
C LEU A 33 7.47 -8.49 -6.18
N LYS A 34 6.89 -9.58 -6.69
CA LYS A 34 7.43 -10.35 -7.81
C LYS A 34 7.49 -9.54 -9.11
N LYS A 35 6.47 -8.70 -9.36
CA LYS A 35 6.42 -7.81 -10.55
C LYS A 35 7.52 -6.74 -10.54
N ILE A 36 7.90 -6.24 -9.35
CA ILE A 36 8.96 -5.24 -9.18
C ILE A 36 10.35 -5.85 -8.90
N GLY A 37 10.45 -7.17 -8.70
CA GLY A 37 11.72 -7.87 -8.46
C GLY A 37 12.34 -7.60 -7.09
N VAL A 38 11.52 -7.21 -6.10
CA VAL A 38 11.96 -6.84 -4.73
C VAL A 38 11.52 -7.87 -3.69
N GLU A 39 11.25 -9.10 -4.11
CA GLU A 39 10.82 -10.20 -3.23
C GLU A 39 11.80 -10.49 -2.07
N PHE A 40 13.07 -10.12 -2.22
CA PHE A 40 14.12 -10.33 -1.21
C PHE A 40 14.09 -9.33 -0.04
N THR A 41 13.31 -8.25 -0.12
CA THR A 41 13.30 -7.21 0.94
C THR A 41 12.38 -7.55 2.11
N PHE A 42 11.60 -8.64 2.00
CA PHE A 42 10.76 -9.13 3.08
C PHE A 42 11.49 -10.25 3.84
N PRO A 43 11.76 -10.10 5.15
CA PRO A 43 12.32 -11.17 5.98
C PRO A 43 11.33 -12.31 6.22
#